data_AF-A0A7J5BQS8-F1
#
_entry.id   AF-A0A7J5BQS8-F1
#
_cell.length_a   1.000
_cell.length_b   1.000
_cell.length_c   1.000
_cell.angle_alpha   90.00
_cell.angle_beta   90.00
_cell.angle_gamma   90.00
#
_symmetry.space_group_name_H-M   'P 1'
#
loop_
_entity.id
_entity.type
_entity.pdbx_description
1 polymer ?
#
loop_
_entity_poly.entity_id
_entity_poly.type
_entity_poly.pdbx_seq_one_letter_code
_entity_poly.pdbx_strand_id
1 'polypeptide(L)'
;MTLIDSLPEPLRRFLSDDGTPEGRSRRPEFRHGTVLPLQWFAVLFNPAQWRVGHWALFGAFLTALADLIAVFYIANLFGLDVKVEMELWILIAGILGFATIMTAIWAIWRRSARRIAVFALVLGFGFGAVPAWLVGNTILQLIVHGGTLPPSAPAW
;
A
#
# COMPACT_ATOMS: atom_id res chain seq x y z
N MET A 1 -34.11 -24.07 23.23
CA MET A 1 -34.25 -23.14 24.36
C MET A 1 -32.92 -22.43 24.49
N THR A 2 -32.84 -21.17 24.10
CA THR A 2 -31.55 -20.43 24.09
C THR A 2 -31.30 -19.85 25.48
N LEU A 3 -30.04 -19.67 25.88
CA LEU A 3 -29.64 -19.07 27.17
C LEU A 3 -30.27 -17.68 27.43
N ILE A 4 -30.74 -17.03 26.36
CA ILE A 4 -31.40 -15.71 26.39
C ILE A 4 -32.86 -15.84 26.88
N ASP A 5 -33.52 -16.97 26.65
CA ASP A 5 -34.92 -17.21 27.02
C ASP A 5 -35.10 -17.48 28.52
N SER A 6 -34.01 -17.82 29.23
CA SER A 6 -33.98 -18.05 30.68
C SER A 6 -33.61 -16.82 31.51
N LEU A 7 -33.36 -15.67 30.88
CA LEU A 7 -32.97 -14.46 31.59
C LEU A 7 -34.19 -13.69 32.14
N PRO A 8 -34.05 -13.00 33.28
CA PRO A 8 -35.07 -12.08 33.77
C PRO A 8 -35.45 -11.06 32.69
N GLU A 9 -36.74 -10.75 32.58
CA GLU A 9 -37.32 -9.88 31.56
C GLU A 9 -36.57 -8.55 31.30
N PRO A 10 -36.06 -7.82 32.33
CA PRO A 10 -35.26 -6.61 32.08
C PRO A 10 -33.91 -6.88 31.42
N LEU A 11 -33.25 -8.00 31.75
CA LEU A 11 -31.96 -8.41 31.16
C LEU A 11 -32.12 -8.90 29.73
N ARG A 12 -33.21 -9.63 29.46
CA ARG A 12 -33.56 -10.08 28.11
C ARG A 12 -33.84 -8.88 27.19
N ARG A 13 -34.59 -7.88 27.67
CA ARG A 13 -34.81 -6.60 26.96
C ARG A 13 -33.51 -5.85 26.70
N PHE A 14 -32.64 -5.75 27.70
CA PHE A 14 -31.38 -5.04 27.56
C PHE A 14 -30.45 -5.66 26.49
N LEU A 15 -30.44 -6.99 26.41
CA LEU A 15 -29.63 -7.74 25.46
C LEU A 15 -30.26 -7.85 24.07
N SER A 16 -31.60 -7.83 23.95
CA SER A 16 -32.29 -7.77 22.66
C SER A 16 -32.26 -6.38 22.04
N ASP A 17 -32.26 -5.33 22.87
CA ASP A 17 -32.37 -3.93 22.46
C ASP A 17 -31.07 -3.15 22.75
N ASP A 18 -29.91 -3.59 22.24
CA ASP A 18 -28.65 -2.82 22.07
C ASP A 18 -28.37 -1.69 23.11
N GLY A 19 -28.64 -1.94 24.39
CA GLY A 19 -28.36 -1.06 25.52
C GLY A 19 -29.11 0.28 25.58
N THR A 20 -30.33 0.28 26.13
CA THR A 20 -30.78 1.25 27.15
C THR A 20 -31.77 0.58 28.13
N PRO A 21 -31.78 0.93 29.43
CA PRO A 21 -32.69 0.34 30.41
C PRO A 21 -34.18 0.62 30.15
N GLU A 22 -34.51 1.53 29.22
CA GLU A 22 -35.88 1.91 28.87
C GLU A 22 -36.42 1.23 27.61
N GLY A 23 -35.65 0.36 26.93
CA GLY A 23 -36.12 -0.34 25.71
C GLY A 23 -36.46 0.61 24.54
N ARG A 24 -35.89 1.82 24.54
CA ARG A 24 -36.08 2.79 23.46
C ARG A 24 -35.02 2.56 22.39
N SER A 25 -35.42 2.48 21.11
CA SER A 25 -34.46 2.46 20.01
C SER A 25 -33.56 3.70 20.11
N ARG A 26 -32.25 3.53 20.23
CA ARG A 26 -31.29 4.65 20.19
C ARG A 26 -31.63 5.53 18.98
N ARG A 27 -31.79 6.83 19.23
CA ARG A 27 -31.98 7.82 18.15
C ARG A 27 -30.83 7.65 17.13
N PRO A 28 -31.09 7.80 15.82
CA PRO A 28 -30.09 7.50 14.77
C PRO A 28 -28.79 8.30 14.92
N GLU A 29 -28.85 9.44 15.59
CA GLU A 29 -27.72 10.29 16.01
C GLU A 29 -26.70 9.59 16.93
N PHE A 30 -27.09 8.55 17.68
CA PHE A 30 -26.18 7.73 18.51
C PHE A 30 -25.78 6.40 17.87
N ARG A 31 -26.25 6.11 16.65
CA ARG A 31 -25.86 4.92 15.86
C ARG A 31 -24.42 5.02 15.33
N HIS A 32 -23.80 6.19 15.49
CA HIS A 32 -22.41 6.46 15.10
C HIS A 32 -21.42 6.38 16.26
N GLY A 33 -21.90 6.26 17.50
CA GLY A 33 -21.03 6.17 18.68
C GLY A 33 -20.41 4.79 18.93
N THR A 34 -20.86 3.74 18.23
CA THR A 34 -20.33 2.38 18.34
C THR A 34 -19.31 2.03 17.25
N VAL A 35 -19.19 2.86 16.20
CA VAL A 35 -18.11 2.73 15.22
C VAL A 35 -16.99 3.64 15.68
N LEU A 36 -16.22 3.19 16.67
CA LEU A 36 -14.92 3.80 16.93
C LEU A 36 -14.16 3.73 15.60
N PRO A 37 -13.76 4.87 15.00
CA PRO A 37 -12.94 4.82 13.81
C PRO A 37 -11.72 3.98 14.19
N LEU A 38 -11.50 2.86 13.50
CA LEU A 38 -10.31 2.04 13.72
C LEU A 38 -9.15 3.02 13.69
N GLN A 39 -8.45 3.14 14.83
CA GLN A 39 -7.37 4.08 14.93
C GLN A 39 -6.38 3.72 13.83
N TRP A 40 -5.91 4.73 13.08
CA TRP A 40 -5.14 4.53 11.85
C TRP A 40 -3.96 3.56 12.04
N PHE A 41 -3.39 3.48 13.24
CA PHE A 41 -2.34 2.53 13.60
C PHE A 41 -2.80 1.07 13.62
N ALA A 42 -4.04 0.78 14.03
CA ALA A 42 -4.60 -0.57 14.05
C ALA A 42 -4.75 -1.12 12.62
N VAL A 43 -5.00 -0.25 11.65
CA VAL A 43 -4.97 -0.60 10.22
C VAL A 43 -3.53 -0.73 9.75
N LEU A 44 -2.62 0.16 10.14
CA LEU A 44 -1.21 0.15 9.71
C LEU A 44 -0.47 -1.14 10.12
N PHE A 45 -0.74 -1.70 11.29
CA PHE A 45 -0.04 -2.90 11.78
C PHE A 45 -0.77 -4.22 11.49
N ASN A 46 -1.87 -4.20 10.71
CA ASN A 46 -2.60 -5.40 10.32
C ASN A 46 -2.71 -5.53 8.78
N PRO A 47 -1.72 -6.16 8.13
CA PRO A 47 -1.70 -6.32 6.67
C PRO A 47 -2.93 -7.05 6.10
N ALA A 48 -3.56 -7.93 6.89
CA ALA A 48 -4.75 -8.67 6.45
C ALA A 48 -5.97 -7.76 6.21
N GLN A 49 -5.99 -6.57 6.80
CA GLN A 49 -7.07 -5.59 6.63
C GLN A 49 -6.75 -4.52 5.58
N TRP A 50 -5.58 -4.59 4.94
CA TRP A 50 -5.13 -3.58 4.00
C TRP A 50 -5.92 -3.63 2.70
N ARG A 51 -6.59 -2.50 2.42
CA ARG A 51 -7.13 -2.20 1.09
C ARG A 51 -5.99 -1.88 0.11
N VAL A 52 -6.25 -1.98 -1.19
CA VAL A 52 -5.22 -1.82 -2.23
C VAL A 52 -4.50 -0.48 -2.19
N GLY A 53 -5.16 0.62 -1.78
CA GLY A 53 -4.45 1.88 -1.55
C GLY A 53 -3.37 1.84 -0.47
N HIS A 54 -3.52 1.01 0.58
CA HIS A 54 -2.48 0.80 1.60
C HIS A 54 -1.32 -0.02 1.05
N TRP A 55 -1.62 -1.05 0.24
CA TRP A 55 -0.58 -1.83 -0.45
C TRP A 55 0.22 -0.96 -1.42
N ALA A 56 -0.44 -0.04 -2.13
CA ALA A 56 0.26 0.95 -2.95
C ALA A 56 1.17 1.85 -2.10
N LEU A 57 0.69 2.34 -0.94
CA LEU A 57 1.52 3.16 -0.06
C LEU A 57 2.73 2.38 0.49
N PHE A 58 2.55 1.12 0.84
CA PHE A 58 3.63 0.24 1.27
C PHE A 58 4.66 0.02 0.15
N GLY A 59 4.20 -0.21 -1.08
CA GLY A 59 5.07 -0.29 -2.26
C GLY A 59 5.86 1.00 -2.49
N ALA A 60 5.24 2.16 -2.32
CA ALA A 60 5.92 3.46 -2.44
C ALA A 60 7.04 3.59 -1.38
N PHE A 61 6.78 3.13 -0.16
CA PHE A 61 7.77 3.14 0.91
C PHE A 61 8.95 2.19 0.62
N LEU A 62 8.67 0.97 0.14
CA LEU A 62 9.73 0.04 -0.28
C LEU A 62 10.55 0.58 -1.45
N THR A 63 9.90 1.27 -2.39
CA THR A 63 10.58 1.93 -3.51
C THR A 63 11.54 3.00 -3.00
N ALA A 64 11.07 3.88 -2.11
CA ALA A 64 11.91 4.92 -1.52
C ALA A 64 13.09 4.34 -0.71
N LEU A 65 12.89 3.21 -0.03
CA LEU A 65 13.97 2.51 0.68
C LEU A 65 15.01 1.93 -0.29
N ALA A 66 14.56 1.30 -1.38
CA ALA A 66 15.44 0.78 -2.41
C ALA A 66 16.27 1.89 -3.08
N ASP A 67 15.63 3.03 -3.38
CA ASP A 67 16.33 4.21 -3.91
C ASP A 67 17.34 4.78 -2.91
N LEU A 68 17.00 4.83 -1.62
CA LEU A 68 17.93 5.28 -0.58
C LEU A 68 19.17 4.39 -0.51
N ILE A 69 18.98 3.06 -0.58
CA ILE A 69 20.09 2.10 -0.60
C ILE A 69 20.93 2.30 -1.85
N ALA A 70 20.31 2.42 -3.03
CA ALA A 70 21.01 2.69 -4.28
C ALA A 70 21.83 4.00 -4.21
N VAL A 71 21.28 5.06 -3.61
CA VAL A 71 22.00 6.33 -3.38
C VAL A 71 23.22 6.14 -2.47
N PHE A 72 23.11 5.32 -1.41
CA PHE A 72 24.26 5.02 -0.55
C PHE A 72 25.37 4.25 -1.29
N TYR A 73 25.02 3.37 -2.22
CA TYR A 73 26.00 2.73 -3.12
C TYR A 73 26.64 3.74 -4.08
N ILE A 74 25.84 4.61 -4.72
CA ILE A 74 26.35 5.66 -5.63
C ILE A 74 27.30 6.62 -4.91
N ALA A 75 26.96 7.01 -3.69
CA ALA A 75 27.78 7.89 -2.86
C ALA A 75 29.01 7.20 -2.26
N ASN A 76 29.23 5.91 -2.58
CA ASN A 76 30.30 5.07 -2.05
C ASN A 76 30.37 5.06 -0.50
N LEU A 77 29.23 5.26 0.17
CA LEU A 77 29.16 5.34 1.64
C LEU A 77 29.36 3.97 2.30
N PHE A 78 29.16 2.89 1.56
CA PHE A 78 29.42 1.52 2.00
C PHE A 78 30.83 1.01 1.66
N GLY A 79 31.64 1.75 0.88
CA GLY A 79 32.98 1.33 0.47
C GLY A 79 33.02 0.05 -0.38
N LEU A 80 31.88 -0.35 -0.94
CA LEU A 80 31.71 -1.56 -1.73
C LEU A 80 31.59 -1.17 -3.21
N ASP A 81 32.64 -1.44 -3.99
CA ASP A 81 32.70 -1.16 -5.43
C ASP A 81 31.91 -2.21 -6.26
N VAL A 82 30.74 -2.61 -5.76
CA VAL A 82 29.95 -3.73 -6.30
C VAL A 82 28.89 -3.18 -7.25
N LYS A 83 29.31 -2.87 -8.48
CA LYS A 83 28.44 -2.36 -9.56
C LYS A 83 27.16 -3.19 -9.76
N VAL A 84 27.28 -4.52 -9.64
CA VAL A 84 26.16 -5.47 -9.79
C VAL A 84 25.08 -5.26 -8.70
N GLU A 85 25.48 -4.97 -7.46
CA GLU A 85 24.54 -4.82 -6.36
C GLU A 85 23.75 -3.51 -6.49
N MET A 86 24.43 -2.43 -6.90
CA MET A 86 23.77 -1.15 -7.21
C MET A 86 22.73 -1.32 -8.34
N GLU A 87 23.08 -2.01 -9.43
CA GLU A 87 22.15 -2.28 -10.53
C GLU A 87 20.93 -3.10 -10.09
N LEU A 88 21.13 -4.08 -9.20
CA LEU A 88 20.03 -4.86 -8.61
C LEU A 88 19.08 -3.98 -7.78
N TRP A 89 19.61 -3.07 -6.95
CA TRP A 89 18.78 -2.14 -6.18
C TRP A 89 17.98 -1.19 -7.07
N ILE A 90 18.59 -0.67 -8.14
CA ILE A 90 17.90 0.18 -9.12
C ILE A 90 16.80 -0.61 -9.85
N LEU A 91 17.07 -1.87 -10.22
CA LEU A 91 16.08 -2.74 -10.86
C LEU A 91 14.90 -3.03 -9.91
N ILE A 92 15.18 -3.35 -8.65
CA ILE A 92 14.15 -3.55 -7.61
C ILE A 92 13.31 -2.29 -7.44
N ALA A 93 13.94 -1.12 -7.32
CA ALA A 93 13.25 0.16 -7.23
C ALA A 93 12.37 0.41 -8.46
N GLY A 94 12.83 0.05 -9.66
CA GLY A 94 12.07 0.21 -10.89
C GLY A 94 10.83 -0.68 -10.95
N ILE A 95 10.97 -1.96 -10.59
CA ILE A 95 9.83 -2.90 -10.56
C ILE A 95 8.81 -2.48 -9.49
N LEU A 96 9.29 -2.16 -8.28
CA LEU A 96 8.42 -1.74 -7.18
C LEU A 96 7.75 -0.40 -7.47
N GLY A 97 8.48 0.57 -8.04
CA GLY A 97 7.95 1.86 -8.44
C GLY A 97 6.84 1.72 -9.49
N PHE A 98 7.07 0.89 -10.53
CA PHE A 98 6.06 0.62 -11.55
C PHE A 98 4.81 -0.05 -10.96
N ALA A 99 4.98 -1.12 -10.17
CA ALA A 99 3.87 -1.82 -9.54
C ALA A 99 3.08 -0.91 -8.58
N THR A 100 3.78 -0.04 -7.85
CA THR A 100 3.20 0.95 -6.94
C THR A 100 2.34 1.96 -7.68
N ILE A 101 2.87 2.56 -8.75
CA ILE A 101 2.13 3.54 -9.55
C ILE A 101 0.86 2.88 -10.13
N MET A 102 1.00 1.67 -10.70
CA MET A 102 -0.13 0.93 -11.28
C MET A 102 -1.19 0.56 -10.23
N THR A 103 -0.77 0.06 -9.06
CA THR A 103 -1.69 -0.29 -7.96
C THR A 103 -2.37 0.94 -7.36
N ALA A 104 -1.67 2.08 -7.27
CA ALA A 104 -2.23 3.35 -6.83
C ALA A 104 -3.30 3.86 -7.80
N ILE A 105 -3.03 3.86 -9.11
CA ILE A 105 -4.02 4.23 -10.15
C ILE A 105 -5.24 3.31 -10.06
N TRP A 106 -5.04 2.00 -9.95
CA TRP A 106 -6.12 1.04 -9.80
C TRP A 106 -6.96 1.28 -8.54
N ALA A 107 -6.30 1.57 -7.41
CA ALA A 107 -6.98 1.85 -6.14
C ALA A 107 -7.81 3.15 -6.19
N ILE A 108 -7.33 4.18 -6.90
CA ILE A 108 -8.07 5.41 -7.15
C ILE A 108 -9.31 5.12 -8.00
N TRP A 109 -9.15 4.36 -9.08
CA TRP A 109 -10.26 3.98 -9.98
C TRP A 109 -11.34 3.16 -9.26
N ARG A 110 -10.93 2.16 -8.47
CA ARG A 110 -11.83 1.32 -7.66
C ARG A 110 -12.31 1.97 -6.36
N ARG A 111 -11.94 3.23 -6.10
CA ARG A 111 -12.25 3.98 -4.87
C ARG A 111 -11.82 3.25 -3.57
N SER A 112 -10.81 2.38 -3.67
CA SER A 112 -10.32 1.55 -2.56
C SER A 112 -9.22 2.28 -1.79
N ALA A 113 -9.56 2.85 -0.63
CA ALA A 113 -8.64 3.70 0.14
C ALA A 113 -8.07 4.87 -0.69
N ARG A 114 -8.92 5.53 -1.48
CA ARG A 114 -8.55 6.54 -2.48
C ARG A 114 -7.58 7.63 -1.98
N ARG A 115 -7.78 8.18 -0.78
CA ARG A 115 -6.90 9.23 -0.24
C ARG A 115 -5.47 8.72 -0.06
N ILE A 116 -5.34 7.51 0.48
CA ILE A 116 -4.06 6.84 0.70
C ILE A 116 -3.43 6.49 -0.65
N ALA A 117 -4.23 6.03 -1.62
CA ALA A 117 -3.75 5.76 -2.97
C ALA A 117 -3.25 7.01 -3.71
N VAL A 118 -3.90 8.18 -3.54
CA VAL A 118 -3.41 9.45 -4.09
C VAL A 118 -2.07 9.82 -3.47
N PHE A 119 -1.93 9.67 -2.15
CA PHE A 119 -0.66 9.93 -1.47
C PHE A 119 0.44 8.96 -1.93
N ALA A 120 0.12 7.67 -2.04
CA ALA A 120 1.01 6.65 -2.59
C ALA A 120 1.43 6.97 -4.03
N LEU A 121 0.53 7.49 -4.87
CA LEU A 121 0.83 7.88 -6.23
C LEU A 121 1.84 9.03 -6.29
N VAL A 122 1.67 10.05 -5.45
CA VAL A 122 2.61 11.19 -5.37
C VAL A 122 3.99 10.73 -4.95
N LEU A 123 4.09 9.88 -3.91
CA LEU A 123 5.37 9.31 -3.48
C LEU A 123 5.96 8.37 -4.54
N GLY A 124 5.12 7.54 -5.16
CA GLY A 124 5.53 6.62 -6.22
C GLY A 124 6.11 7.35 -7.43
N PHE A 125 5.57 8.50 -7.80
CA PHE A 125 6.19 9.34 -8.83
C PHE A 125 7.47 10.03 -8.35
N GLY A 126 7.53 10.47 -7.10
CA GLY A 126 8.70 11.16 -6.55
C GLY A 126 9.95 10.28 -6.50
N PHE A 127 9.80 9.02 -6.09
CA PHE A 127 10.91 8.07 -5.92
C PHE A 127 11.00 7.09 -7.10
N GLY A 128 9.87 6.46 -7.44
CA GLY A 128 9.85 5.36 -8.40
C GLY A 128 9.79 5.73 -9.88
N ALA A 129 9.50 6.98 -10.26
CA ALA A 129 9.24 7.30 -11.69
C ALA A 129 10.46 7.07 -12.59
N VAL A 130 11.64 7.54 -12.17
CA VAL A 130 12.87 7.40 -12.95
C VAL A 130 13.28 5.94 -13.09
N PRO A 131 13.42 5.15 -12.01
CA PRO A 131 13.79 3.74 -12.15
C PRO A 131 12.68 2.92 -12.83
N ALA A 132 11.39 3.24 -12.62
CA ALA A 132 10.30 2.57 -13.32
C ALA A 132 10.31 2.86 -14.83
N TRP A 133 10.67 4.09 -15.23
CA TRP A 133 10.83 4.44 -16.63
C TRP A 133 11.99 3.68 -17.27
N LEU A 134 13.14 3.54 -16.59
CA LEU A 134 14.26 2.73 -17.06
C LEU A 134 13.83 1.28 -17.31
N VAL A 135 13.13 0.66 -16.37
CA VAL A 135 12.61 -0.71 -16.53
C VAL A 135 11.61 -0.79 -17.68
N GLY A 136 10.65 0.13 -17.76
CA GLY A 136 9.66 0.16 -18.83
C GLY A 136 10.28 0.35 -20.21
N ASN A 137 11.27 1.23 -20.34
CA ASN A 137 12.00 1.47 -21.57
C ASN A 137 12.79 0.22 -22.00
N THR A 138 13.46 -0.46 -21.07
CA THR A 138 14.17 -1.72 -21.35
C THR A 138 13.21 -2.81 -21.84
N ILE A 139 12.04 -2.95 -21.23
CA ILE A 139 11.01 -3.91 -21.68
C ILE A 139 10.52 -3.57 -23.10
N LEU A 140 10.26 -2.29 -23.38
CA LEU A 140 9.85 -1.84 -24.72
C LEU A 140 10.94 -2.12 -25.76
N GLN A 141 12.21 -1.85 -25.44
CA GLN A 141 13.33 -2.16 -26.33
C GLN A 141 13.44 -3.66 -26.59
N LEU A 142 13.28 -4.51 -25.57
CA LEU A 142 13.24 -5.96 -25.75
C LEU A 142 12.12 -6.39 -26.71
N ILE A 143 10.92 -5.82 -26.59
CA ILE A 143 9.79 -6.15 -27.46
C ILE A 143 10.06 -5.70 -28.91
N VAL A 144 10.52 -4.45 -29.09
CA VAL A 144 10.79 -3.86 -30.41
C VAL A 144 11.93 -4.58 -31.13
N HIS A 145 12.94 -5.04 -30.40
CA HIS A 145 14.11 -5.74 -30.95
C HIS A 145 13.99 -7.28 -30.89
N GLY A 146 12.78 -7.82 -30.79
CA GLY A 146 12.54 -9.26 -30.92
C GLY A 146 13.19 -10.12 -29.83
N GLY A 147 13.32 -9.58 -28.61
CA GLY A 147 13.92 -10.26 -27.46
C GLY A 147 15.42 -10.05 -27.31
N THR A 148 16.04 -9.24 -28.17
CA THR A 148 17.46 -8.86 -28.03
C THR A 148 17.59 -7.49 -27.37
N LEU A 149 18.50 -7.38 -26.40
CA LEU A 149 18.88 -6.07 -25.87
C LEU A 149 19.67 -5.34 -26.96
N PRO A 150 19.47 -4.02 -27.15
CA PRO A 150 20.33 -3.27 -28.05
C PRO A 150 21.79 -3.44 -27.61
N PRO A 151 22.74 -3.56 -28.56
CA PRO A 151 24.14 -3.72 -28.23
C PRO A 151 24.55 -2.59 -27.30
N SER A 152 25.18 -2.94 -26.17
CA SER A 152 25.66 -1.94 -25.22
C SER A 152 26.55 -0.93 -25.96
N ALA A 153 26.41 0.36 -25.64
CA ALA A 153 27.30 1.37 -26.18
C ALA A 153 28.76 0.89 -25.99
N PRO A 154 29.62 1.02 -27.01
CA PRO A 154 30.99 0.56 -26.90
C PRO A 154 31.66 1.17 -25.66
N ALA A 155 32.35 0.35 -24.87
CA ALA A 155 33.03 0.79 -23.65
C ALA A 155 34.38 1.48 -23.94
N TRP A 156 34.45 2.32 -24.97
CA TRP A 156 35.62 3.11 -25.34
C TRP A 156 35.32 4.60 -25.33
#